data_AF-A0A5D5AHR0-F1
#
_entry.id   AF-A0A5D5AHR0-F1
#
_cell.length_a   1.000
_cell.length_b   1.000
_cell.length_c   1.000
_cell.angle_alpha   90.00
_cell.angle_beta   90.00
_cell.angle_gamma   90.00
#
_symmetry.space_group_name_H-M   'P 1'
#
loop_
_entity.id
_entity.type
_entity.pdbx_description
1 polymer ?
#
loop_
_entity_poly.entity_id
_entity_poly.type
_entity_poly.pdbx_seq_one_letter_code
_entity_poly.pdbx_strand_id
1 'polypeptide(L)'
;MSDNPFDDLGDDGETATESGVEGDGNGAETGRPASEPAGSVPANTDPEPQTEPEPEPPSESGPAFEYDDVRQKPLYARGETWDQLEDELGITVTPELRRMGIRDDETREVHDAILKVALDHIDEVADQIYETRKRAE
;
A
#
# COMPACT_ATOMS: atom_id res chain seq x y z
N MET A 1 28.64 37.94 -15.56
CA MET A 1 27.68 36.95 -15.08
C MET A 1 28.45 35.82 -14.42
N SER A 2 28.49 35.82 -13.10
CA SER A 2 28.77 34.65 -12.28
C SER A 2 27.57 34.55 -11.33
N ASP A 3 26.49 33.92 -11.79
CA ASP A 3 25.31 33.65 -10.98
C ASP A 3 25.57 32.38 -10.19
N ASN A 4 26.04 32.54 -8.96
CA ASN A 4 26.24 31.45 -8.03
C ASN A 4 25.00 31.36 -7.12
N PRO A 5 24.15 30.33 -7.26
CA PRO A 5 22.81 30.29 -6.63
C PRO A 5 22.80 29.99 -5.12
N PHE A 6 23.98 29.89 -4.48
CA PHE A 6 24.13 29.50 -3.08
C PHE A 6 24.85 30.56 -2.22
N ASP A 7 25.12 31.74 -2.78
CA ASP A 7 25.79 32.86 -2.08
C ASP A 7 24.87 33.56 -1.05
N ASP A 8 23.55 33.33 -1.14
CA ASP A 8 22.53 33.86 -0.21
C ASP A 8 22.40 33.04 1.09
N LEU A 9 23.13 31.92 1.20
CA LEU A 9 23.10 31.04 2.38
C LEU A 9 24.34 31.24 3.27
N GLY A 10 24.82 32.48 3.33
CA GLY A 10 25.84 32.93 4.26
C GLY A 10 25.23 33.48 5.54
N ASP A 11 25.49 32.76 6.62
CA ASP A 11 25.65 33.27 8.00
C ASP A 11 24.39 33.53 8.83
N ASP A 12 24.04 32.55 9.66
CA ASP A 12 23.59 32.83 11.03
C ASP A 12 24.01 31.68 11.96
N GLY A 13 25.21 31.84 12.56
CA GLY A 13 25.35 31.67 14.01
C GLY A 13 25.62 30.27 14.57
N GLU A 14 26.88 29.85 14.52
CA GLU A 14 27.67 29.25 15.60
C GLU A 14 26.99 28.42 16.72
N THR A 15 27.38 27.15 16.90
CA THR A 15 28.32 26.71 17.97
C THR A 15 28.45 25.18 18.07
N ALA A 16 29.67 24.70 17.82
CA ALA A 16 30.40 23.59 18.45
C ALA A 16 29.65 22.33 18.99
N THR A 17 30.03 21.14 18.52
CA THR A 17 31.06 20.29 19.17
C THR A 17 31.17 18.89 18.52
N GLU A 18 32.42 18.42 18.51
CA GLU A 18 33.00 17.17 18.02
C GLU A 18 32.46 15.88 18.66
N SER A 19 32.24 14.82 17.86
CA SER A 19 32.72 13.44 18.13
C SER A 19 32.23 12.47 17.05
N GLY A 20 33.16 11.72 16.47
CA GLY A 20 32.92 10.87 15.31
C GLY A 20 32.31 9.51 15.60
N VAL A 21 31.93 8.82 14.51
CA VAL A 21 32.17 7.39 14.35
C VAL A 21 32.17 7.08 12.85
N GLU A 22 33.21 6.38 12.41
CA GLU A 22 33.31 5.77 11.08
C GLU A 22 32.43 4.50 11.06
N GLY A 23 31.73 4.26 9.94
CA GLY A 23 30.82 3.12 9.80
C GLY A 23 30.39 2.91 8.36
N ASP A 24 31.22 2.18 7.63
CA ASP A 24 31.09 1.58 6.30
C ASP A 24 29.67 1.07 5.94
N GLY A 25 29.23 1.32 4.70
CA GLY A 25 27.93 0.83 4.23
C GLY A 25 27.55 1.25 2.81
N ASN A 26 28.32 0.77 1.83
CA ASN A 26 28.05 0.69 0.39
C ASN A 26 26.55 0.78 -0.02
N GLY A 27 26.14 1.90 -0.63
CA GLY A 27 24.83 2.13 -1.22
C GLY A 27 24.94 2.55 -2.68
N ALA A 28 25.05 1.56 -3.55
CA ALA A 28 24.88 1.70 -4.99
C ALA A 28 23.43 2.09 -5.31
N GLU A 29 23.22 3.02 -6.25
CA GLU A 29 22.41 2.79 -7.47
C GLU A 29 22.43 4.03 -8.36
N THR A 30 23.43 4.03 -9.24
CA THR A 30 23.53 4.91 -10.40
C THR A 30 22.44 4.55 -11.40
N GLY A 31 21.69 5.57 -11.83
CA GLY A 31 20.58 5.45 -12.77
C GLY A 31 20.95 4.73 -14.07
N ARG A 32 20.05 3.84 -14.49
CA ARG A 32 20.04 3.19 -15.81
C ARG A 32 19.51 4.17 -16.88
N PRO A 33 20.28 4.50 -17.93
CA PRO A 33 19.69 4.93 -19.19
C PRO A 33 19.37 3.73 -20.09
N ALA A 34 18.21 3.78 -20.73
CA ALA A 34 17.80 2.88 -21.79
C ALA A 34 18.60 3.15 -23.08
N SER A 35 18.98 2.10 -23.81
CA SER A 35 19.13 2.11 -25.28
C SER A 35 19.30 0.69 -25.83
N GLU A 36 18.83 0.54 -27.06
CA GLU A 36 18.34 -0.64 -27.78
C GLU A 36 19.43 -1.48 -28.51
N PRO A 37 19.07 -2.55 -29.26
CA PRO A 37 19.81 -3.81 -29.31
C PRO A 37 20.78 -3.92 -30.49
N ALA A 38 21.77 -4.82 -30.38
CA ALA A 38 22.53 -5.32 -31.52
C ALA A 38 22.96 -6.77 -31.29
N GLY A 39 22.22 -7.71 -31.85
CA GLY A 39 22.55 -9.13 -31.86
C GLY A 39 22.28 -9.73 -33.23
N SER A 40 23.28 -9.62 -34.12
CA SER A 40 23.28 -10.30 -35.42
C SER A 40 23.33 -11.82 -35.23
N VAL A 41 22.37 -12.54 -35.80
CA VAL A 41 22.44 -14.00 -36.00
C VAL A 41 22.31 -14.30 -37.50
N PRO A 42 23.19 -15.15 -38.09
CA PRO A 42 23.15 -15.45 -39.51
C PRO A 42 22.08 -16.50 -39.85
N ALA A 43 21.62 -16.43 -41.08
CA ALA A 43 20.57 -17.22 -41.69
C ALA A 43 20.87 -18.73 -41.77
N ASN A 44 19.84 -19.57 -41.61
CA ASN A 44 19.71 -20.79 -42.41
C ASN A 44 18.28 -21.36 -42.44
N THR A 45 17.72 -21.33 -43.67
CA THR A 45 16.87 -22.33 -44.36
C THR A 45 15.56 -22.82 -43.73
N ASP A 46 14.47 -22.43 -44.40
CA ASP A 46 13.08 -22.91 -44.30
C ASP A 46 12.91 -24.35 -44.87
N PRO A 47 12.02 -25.16 -44.28
CA PRO A 47 11.06 -25.89 -45.11
C PRO A 47 9.61 -25.84 -44.57
N GLU A 48 8.72 -25.24 -45.37
CA GLU A 48 7.29 -25.49 -45.69
C GLU A 48 6.29 -26.03 -44.61
N PRO A 49 5.01 -25.57 -44.66
CA PRO A 49 4.13 -25.53 -43.51
C PRO A 49 3.41 -26.86 -43.26
N GLN A 50 3.49 -27.36 -42.03
CA GLN A 50 2.50 -28.30 -41.51
C GLN A 50 1.39 -27.47 -40.88
N THR A 51 0.18 -27.54 -41.43
CA THR A 51 -1.02 -26.96 -40.82
C THR A 51 -1.36 -27.75 -39.56
N GLU A 52 -0.73 -27.35 -38.46
CA GLU A 52 -1.11 -27.71 -37.11
C GLU A 52 -2.43 -26.96 -36.78
N PRO A 53 -3.38 -27.56 -36.05
CA PRO A 53 -4.58 -26.84 -35.63
C PRO A 53 -4.17 -25.58 -34.87
N GLU A 54 -4.68 -24.44 -35.31
CA GLU A 54 -4.40 -23.14 -34.71
C GLU A 54 -4.65 -23.24 -33.20
N PRO A 55 -3.65 -22.96 -32.34
CA PRO A 55 -3.86 -23.01 -30.90
C PRO A 55 -4.95 -21.99 -30.56
N GLU A 56 -6.04 -22.48 -29.96
CA GLU A 56 -7.08 -21.66 -29.33
C GLU A 56 -6.41 -20.49 -28.61
N PRO A 57 -6.83 -19.24 -28.86
CA PRO A 57 -6.15 -18.10 -28.29
C PRO A 57 -6.15 -18.25 -26.77
N PRO A 58 -5.01 -18.02 -26.07
CA PRO A 58 -4.88 -18.22 -24.63
C PRO A 58 -5.77 -17.28 -23.78
N SER A 59 -6.65 -16.52 -24.43
CA SER A 59 -7.56 -15.54 -23.85
C SER A 59 -8.90 -16.11 -23.39
N GLU A 60 -9.23 -17.38 -23.68
CA GLU A 60 -10.48 -17.99 -23.19
C GLU A 60 -10.36 -18.63 -21.80
N SER A 61 -9.13 -18.90 -21.34
CA SER A 61 -8.88 -19.17 -19.93
C SER A 61 -8.92 -17.83 -19.20
N GLY A 62 -9.71 -17.73 -18.14
CA GLY A 62 -9.84 -16.51 -17.33
C GLY A 62 -8.50 -15.96 -16.81
N PRO A 63 -8.53 -14.90 -16.00
CA PRO A 63 -7.30 -14.31 -15.46
C PRO A 63 -6.37 -15.37 -14.87
N ALA A 64 -5.06 -15.19 -15.05
CA ALA A 64 -4.02 -16.14 -14.62
C ALA A 64 -4.03 -16.45 -13.11
N PHE A 65 -4.78 -15.67 -12.33
CA PHE A 65 -5.09 -15.89 -10.92
C PHE A 65 -6.60 -15.89 -10.76
N GLU A 66 -7.11 -16.89 -10.05
CA GLU A 66 -8.51 -16.93 -9.62
C GLU A 66 -8.76 -15.77 -8.65
N TYR A 67 -9.81 -15.00 -8.91
CA TYR A 67 -10.29 -13.98 -7.98
C TYR A 67 -11.52 -14.54 -7.27
N ASP A 68 -11.55 -14.40 -5.94
CA ASP A 68 -12.80 -14.58 -5.21
C ASP A 68 -13.80 -13.49 -5.63
N ASP A 69 -15.08 -13.85 -5.66
CA ASP A 69 -16.18 -12.89 -5.87
C ASP A 69 -16.23 -11.88 -4.69
N VAL A 70 -15.53 -10.75 -4.82
CA VAL A 70 -15.51 -9.69 -3.80
C VAL A 70 -16.66 -8.72 -4.03
N ARG A 71 -17.58 -8.63 -3.08
CA ARG A 71 -18.62 -7.58 -3.03
C ARG A 71 -18.14 -6.41 -2.18
N GLN A 72 -17.69 -5.35 -2.82
CA GLN A 72 -17.33 -4.11 -2.11
C GLN A 72 -18.58 -3.42 -1.55
N LYS A 73 -18.57 -3.10 -0.26
CA LYS A 73 -19.61 -2.31 0.42
C LYS A 73 -18.93 -1.13 1.14
N PRO A 74 -18.88 0.07 0.51
CA PRO A 74 -18.22 1.21 1.14
C PRO A 74 -19.00 1.69 2.36
N LEU A 75 -18.28 2.05 3.43
CA LEU A 75 -18.81 2.68 4.64
C LEU A 75 -18.41 4.15 4.65
N TYR A 76 -19.38 5.05 4.83
CA TYR A 76 -19.15 6.50 4.82
C TYR A 76 -19.23 7.08 6.24
N ALA A 77 -18.21 6.79 7.05
CA ALA A 77 -18.05 7.43 8.36
C ALA A 77 -17.52 8.86 8.22
N ARG A 78 -17.71 9.69 9.25
CA ARG A 78 -16.99 10.98 9.32
C ARG A 78 -15.52 10.73 9.63
N GLY A 79 -14.63 11.58 9.10
CA GLY A 79 -13.18 11.43 9.24
C GLY A 79 -12.74 11.24 10.70
N GLU A 80 -13.17 12.12 11.60
CA GLU A 80 -12.86 12.01 13.03
C GLU A 80 -13.24 10.66 13.65
N THR A 81 -14.40 10.11 13.28
CA THR A 81 -14.84 8.78 13.76
C THR A 81 -14.02 7.65 13.16
N TRP A 82 -13.59 7.80 11.91
CA TRP A 82 -12.73 6.83 11.24
C TRP A 82 -11.33 6.80 11.88
N ASP A 83 -10.74 7.97 12.08
CA ASP A 83 -9.43 8.12 12.70
C ASP A 83 -9.43 7.53 14.13
N GLN A 84 -10.47 7.82 14.91
CA GLN A 84 -10.62 7.26 16.26
C GLN A 84 -10.73 5.73 16.25
N LEU A 85 -11.41 5.15 15.25
CA LEU A 85 -11.49 3.70 15.11
C LEU A 85 -10.12 3.10 14.79
N GLU A 86 -9.36 3.68 13.84
CA GLU A 86 -8.03 3.22 13.49
C GLU A 86 -7.06 3.27 14.68
N ASP A 87 -7.13 4.35 15.47
CA ASP A 87 -6.35 4.50 16.69
C ASP A 87 -6.67 3.39 17.71
N GLU A 88 -7.94 3.12 18.00
CA GLU A 88 -8.34 2.06 18.94
C GLU A 88 -7.95 0.65 18.43
N LEU A 89 -8.02 0.43 17.11
CA LEU A 89 -7.53 -0.82 16.51
C LEU A 89 -6.02 -0.96 16.71
N GLY A 90 -5.24 0.10 16.53
CA GLY A 90 -3.79 0.08 16.69
C GLY A 90 -3.32 0.01 18.16
N ILE A 91 -3.98 0.74 19.06
CA ILE A 91 -3.58 0.91 20.46
C ILE A 91 -4.15 -0.19 21.34
N THR A 92 -5.39 -0.60 21.12
CA THR A 92 -6.10 -1.54 21.99
C THR A 92 -6.15 -2.92 21.36
N VAL A 93 -6.72 -3.06 20.15
CA VAL A 93 -6.99 -4.38 19.57
C VAL A 93 -5.72 -5.10 19.13
N THR A 94 -4.85 -4.43 18.38
CA THR A 94 -3.63 -5.03 17.83
C THR A 94 -2.73 -5.58 18.93
N PRO A 95 -2.42 -4.86 20.03
CA PRO A 95 -1.59 -5.42 21.09
C PRO A 95 -2.23 -6.62 21.80
N GLU A 96 -3.56 -6.65 21.96
CA GLU A 96 -4.25 -7.83 22.50
C GLU A 96 -4.13 -9.04 21.57
N LEU A 97 -4.35 -8.86 20.27
CA LEU A 97 -4.14 -9.92 19.27
C LEU A 97 -2.71 -10.46 19.32
N ARG A 98 -1.72 -9.57 19.44
CA ARG A 98 -0.30 -9.96 19.57
C ARG A 98 -0.04 -10.77 20.84
N ARG A 99 -0.67 -10.43 21.97
CA ARG A 99 -0.59 -11.21 23.22
C ARG A 99 -1.24 -12.58 23.08
N MET A 100 -2.28 -12.70 22.26
CA MET A 100 -2.91 -13.97 21.89
C MET A 100 -2.10 -14.77 20.86
N GLY A 101 -0.96 -14.23 20.39
CA GLY A 101 -0.10 -14.87 19.40
C GLY A 101 -0.55 -14.67 17.94
N ILE A 102 -1.57 -13.87 17.71
CA ILE A 102 -2.07 -13.53 16.37
C ILE A 102 -1.27 -12.34 15.85
N ARG A 103 -0.71 -12.48 14.65
CA ARG A 103 0.25 -11.51 14.08
C ARG A 103 -0.10 -11.01 12.69
N ASP A 104 -0.77 -11.86 11.91
CA ASP A 104 -1.13 -11.58 10.53
C ASP A 104 -2.64 -11.40 10.47
N ASP A 105 -3.13 -10.34 11.12
CA ASP A 105 -4.55 -9.99 11.08
C ASP A 105 -4.91 -9.43 9.69
N GLU A 106 -5.83 -10.10 9.00
CA GLU A 106 -6.35 -9.60 7.73
C GLU A 106 -7.34 -8.46 8.01
N THR A 107 -7.21 -7.33 7.30
CA THR A 107 -8.13 -6.19 7.44
C THR A 107 -9.61 -6.60 7.32
N ARG A 108 -9.90 -7.61 6.49
CA ARG A 108 -11.24 -8.17 6.33
C ARG A 108 -11.77 -8.81 7.62
N GLU A 109 -10.94 -9.59 8.31
CA GLU A 109 -11.32 -10.26 9.56
C GLU A 109 -11.57 -9.23 10.66
N VAL A 110 -10.72 -8.20 10.73
CA VAL A 110 -10.90 -7.09 11.67
C VAL A 110 -12.21 -6.36 11.41
N HIS A 111 -12.50 -5.98 10.16
CA HIS A 111 -13.76 -5.33 9.81
C HIS A 111 -14.98 -6.22 10.06
N ASP A 112 -14.90 -7.53 9.78
CA ASP A 112 -15.97 -8.48 10.07
C ASP A 112 -16.24 -8.60 11.58
N ALA A 113 -15.17 -8.65 12.40
CA ALA A 113 -15.29 -8.65 13.86
C ALA A 113 -15.95 -7.37 14.39
N ILE A 114 -15.55 -6.20 13.88
CA ILE A 114 -16.18 -4.91 14.23
C ILE A 114 -17.68 -4.93 13.90
N LEU A 115 -18.05 -5.41 12.72
CA LEU A 115 -19.45 -5.51 12.31
C LEU A 115 -20.24 -6.47 13.19
N LYS A 116 -19.66 -7.60 13.60
CA LYS A 116 -20.31 -8.54 14.54
C LYS A 116 -20.58 -7.87 15.88
N VAL A 117 -19.61 -7.15 16.44
CA VAL A 117 -19.80 -6.36 17.66
C VAL A 117 -20.89 -5.29 17.47
N ALA A 118 -20.88 -4.56 16.36
CA ALA A 118 -21.90 -3.55 16.07
C ALA A 118 -23.31 -4.16 15.92
N LEU A 119 -23.43 -5.38 15.40
CA LEU A 119 -24.71 -6.09 15.30
C LEU A 119 -25.22 -6.53 16.68
N ASP A 120 -24.33 -6.90 17.60
CA ASP A 120 -24.68 -7.24 18.97
C ASP A 120 -25.20 -6.02 19.77
N HIS A 121 -24.81 -4.81 19.37
CA HIS A 121 -25.19 -3.52 19.97
C HIS A 121 -26.05 -2.66 19.02
N ILE A 122 -26.82 -3.29 18.13
CA ILE A 122 -27.53 -2.58 17.05
C ILE A 122 -28.61 -1.62 17.55
N ASP A 123 -29.18 -1.90 18.72
CA ASP A 123 -30.20 -1.06 19.37
C ASP A 123 -29.66 0.31 19.78
N GLU A 124 -28.36 0.42 20.09
CA GLU A 124 -27.71 1.68 20.48
C GLU A 124 -27.54 2.64 19.29
N VAL A 125 -27.64 2.17 18.04
CA VAL A 125 -27.42 3.00 16.85
C VAL A 125 -28.45 4.12 16.72
N ALA A 126 -29.71 3.86 17.07
CA ALA A 126 -30.77 4.87 17.00
C ALA A 126 -30.48 6.04 17.95
N ASP A 127 -30.03 5.71 19.17
CA ASP A 127 -29.67 6.68 20.19
C ASP A 127 -28.43 7.48 19.78
N GLN A 128 -27.43 6.81 19.21
CA GLN A 128 -26.23 7.47 18.72
C GLN A 128 -26.53 8.48 17.59
N ILE A 129 -27.45 8.15 16.67
CA ILE A 129 -27.91 9.08 15.63
C ILE A 129 -28.61 10.29 16.25
N TYR A 130 -29.49 10.06 17.22
CA TYR A 130 -30.22 11.13 17.89
C TYR A 130 -29.26 12.11 18.61
N GLU A 131 -28.33 11.58 19.40
CA GLU A 131 -27.35 12.40 20.13
C GLU A 131 -26.42 13.16 19.19
N THR A 132 -26.01 12.55 18.07
CA THR A 132 -25.20 13.23 17.06
C THR A 132 -25.93 14.43 16.46
N ARG A 133 -27.23 14.30 16.18
CA ARG A 133 -28.04 15.41 15.66
C ARG A 133 -28.16 16.54 16.67
N LYS A 134 -28.44 16.20 17.93
CA LYS A 134 -28.56 17.18 19.02
C LYS A 134 -27.27 17.97 19.26
N ARG A 135 -26.09 17.36 19.06
CA ARG A 135 -24.79 18.06 19.17
C ARG A 135 -24.46 18.93 17.96
N ALA A 136 -25.10 18.67 16.82
CA ALA A 136 -24.88 19.42 15.58
C ALA A 136 -25.79 20.67 15.47
N GLU A 137 -26.78 20.79 16.36
CA GLU A 137 -27.61 21.98 16.59
C GLU A 137 -26.91 22.99 17.50
#